data_AF-A0A662M5P6-F1
#
_entry.id   AF-A0A662M5P6-F1
#
_cell.length_a   1.000
_cell.length_b   1.000
_cell.length_c   1.000
_cell.angle_alpha   90.00
_cell.angle_beta   90.00
_cell.angle_gamma   90.00
#
_symmetry.space_group_name_H-M   'P 1'
#
loop_
_entity.id
_entity.type
_entity.pdbx_description
1 polymer ?
#
loop_
_entity_poly.entity_id
_entity_poly.type
_entity_poly.pdbx_seq_one_letter_code
_entity_poly.pdbx_strand_id
1 'polypeptide(L)' 'LDYEFRTTLVKSLLSKEDIIDIGKTIQGAKHYILQKFVPSKTLDDKFLNENTFSTSELKFLCKKLRSYVAECIIR' A
#
# COMPACT_ATOMS: atom_id res chain seq x y z
N LEU A 1 16.37 13.25 9.41
CA LEU A 1 15.81 12.69 8.17
C LEU A 1 14.46 12.08 8.54
N ASP A 2 13.37 12.60 8.01
CA ASP A 2 12.07 11.91 8.13
C ASP A 2 12.06 10.75 7.12
N TYR A 3 11.64 9.55 7.55
CA TYR A 3 11.65 8.34 6.73
C TYR A 3 10.21 7.90 6.41
N GLU A 4 10.01 7.24 5.27
CA GLU A 4 8.74 6.61 4.91
C GLU A 4 8.95 5.14 4.52
N PHE A 5 8.04 4.27 4.96
CA PHE A 5 7.85 2.98 4.33
C PHE A 5 6.81 3.13 3.22
N ARG A 6 7.01 2.45 2.08
CA ARG A 6 6.13 2.56 0.92
C ARG A 6 5.88 1.21 0.29
N THR A 7 4.61 0.93 -0.01
CA THR A 7 4.18 -0.30 -0.69
C THR A 7 3.40 0.09 -1.94
N THR A 8 3.84 -0.39 -3.11
CA THR A 8 3.08 -0.27 -4.37
C THR A 8 2.08 -1.41 -4.48
N LEU A 9 0.80 -1.08 -4.70
CA LEU A 9 -0.30 -2.01 -4.50
C LEU A 9 -0.81 -2.59 -5.82
N VAL A 10 -0.50 -3.87 -6.05
CA VAL A 10 -0.99 -4.67 -7.17
C VAL A 10 -1.86 -5.80 -6.61
N LYS A 11 -3.13 -5.88 -7.04
CA LYS A 11 -4.10 -6.83 -6.45
C LYS A 11 -3.73 -8.30 -6.62
N SER A 12 -3.04 -8.65 -7.70
CA SER A 12 -2.56 -10.02 -7.94
C SER A 12 -1.39 -10.44 -7.02
N LEU A 13 -0.67 -9.47 -6.43
CA LEU A 13 0.51 -9.72 -5.60
C LEU A 13 0.25 -9.56 -4.11
N LEU A 14 -0.75 -8.75 -3.74
CA LEU A 14 -1.03 -8.38 -2.36
C LEU A 14 -2.52 -8.49 -2.09
N SER A 15 -2.88 -9.27 -1.07
CA SER A 15 -4.20 -9.27 -0.46
C SER A 15 -4.35 -8.11 0.54
N LYS A 16 -5.56 -7.89 1.06
CA LYS A 16 -5.79 -6.87 2.11
C LYS A 16 -5.09 -7.26 3.41
N GLU A 17 -5.07 -8.56 3.68
CA GLU A 17 -4.45 -9.19 4.82
C GLU A 17 -2.93 -8.98 4.78
N ASP A 18 -2.29 -9.21 3.64
CA ASP A 18 -0.85 -8.96 3.44
C ASP A 18 -0.49 -7.50 3.75
N ILE A 19 -1.31 -6.54 3.29
CA ILE A 19 -1.08 -5.12 3.53
C ILE A 19 -1.17 -4.78 5.02
N ILE A 20 -2.12 -5.38 5.73
CA ILE A 20 -2.27 -5.22 7.18
C ILE A 20 -1.07 -5.83 7.91
N ASP A 21 -0.61 -7.01 7.49
CA ASP A 21 0.52 -7.70 8.11
C ASP A 21 1.85 -6.98 7.86
N ILE A 22 2.03 -6.33 6.71
CA ILE A 22 3.13 -5.38 6.49
C ILE A 22 3.03 -4.24 7.52
N GLY A 23 1.84 -3.67 7.72
CA GLY A 23 1.60 -2.61 8.71
C GLY A 23 1.97 -3.02 10.13
N LYS A 24 1.66 -4.25 10.53
CA LYS A 24 2.07 -4.83 11.83
C LYS A 24 3.58 -5.02 11.90
N THR A 25 4.20 -5.46 10.80
CA THR A 25 5.66 -5.67 10.73
C THR A 25 6.43 -4.37 10.95
N ILE A 26 5.92 -3.25 10.42
CA ILE A 26 6.51 -1.90 10.61
C ILE A 26 5.86 -1.12 11.75
N GLN A 27 5.25 -1.79 12.74
CA GLN A 27 4.56 -1.13 13.83
C GLN A 27 5.47 -0.11 14.55
N GLY A 28 4.92 1.07 14.83
CA GLY A 28 5.65 2.21 15.39
C GLY A 28 6.32 3.11 14.35
N ALA A 29 6.26 2.76 13.06
CA ALA A 29 6.76 3.62 11.99
C ALA A 29 6.00 4.96 11.94
N LYS A 30 6.73 6.03 11.60
CA LYS A 30 6.15 7.38 11.50
C LYS A 30 5.25 7.54 10.27
N HIS A 31 5.71 7.09 9.10
CA HIS A 31 4.97 7.24 7.84
C HIS A 31 4.89 5.92 7.07
N TYR A 32 3.67 5.52 6.70
CA TYR A 32 3.42 4.43 5.76
C TYR A 32 2.60 4.92 4.56
N ILE A 33 3.16 4.76 3.36
CA ILE A 33 2.57 5.19 2.10
C ILE A 33 2.01 3.98 1.35
N LEU A 34 0.69 3.98 1.13
CA LEU A 34 0.01 3.06 0.23
C LEU A 34 0.00 3.67 -1.17
N GLN A 35 0.91 3.22 -2.02
CA GLN A 35 1.07 3.73 -3.38
C GLN A 35 0.20 2.94 -4.37
N LYS A 36 -0.66 3.64 -5.11
CA LYS A 36 -1.42 3.05 -6.22
C LYS A 36 -0.47 2.61 -7.33
N PHE A 37 -0.68 1.40 -7.82
CA PHE A 37 -0.01 0.95 -9.03
C PHE A 37 -0.61 1.62 -10.27
N VAL A 38 0.25 2.08 -11.19
CA VAL A 38 -0.14 2.68 -12.47
C VAL A 38 0.45 1.81 -13.59
N PRO A 39 -0.38 1.06 -14.34
CA PRO A 39 0.07 0.18 -15.42
C PRO A 39 0.41 1.01 -16.67
N SER A 40 1.60 1.60 -16.71
CA SER A 40 2.05 2.40 -17.88
C SER A 40 3.53 2.22 -18.22
N LYS A 41 4.38 1.98 -17.23
CA LYS A 41 5.82 1.73 -17.39
C LYS A 41 6.21 0.51 -16.57
N THR A 42 5.89 -0.68 -17.07
CA THR A 42 6.17 -1.95 -16.40
C THR A 42 7.35 -2.66 -17.08
N LEU A 43 8.12 -3.43 -16.29
CA LEU A 43 9.21 -4.25 -16.82
C LEU A 43 8.69 -5.53 -17.48
N ASP A 44 7.65 -6.13 -16.89
CA ASP A 44 6.92 -7.27 -17.44
C ASP A 44 5.55 -6.78 -17.93
N ASP A 45 5.25 -7.04 -19.19
CA ASP A 45 4.03 -6.62 -19.88
C ASP A 45 2.76 -7.22 -19.25
N LYS A 46 2.87 -8.33 -18.50
CA LYS A 46 1.73 -8.90 -17.75
C LYS A 46 1.11 -7.91 -16.79
N PHE A 47 1.90 -7.00 -16.24
CA PHE A 47 1.44 -5.98 -15.31
C PHE A 47 0.72 -4.79 -15.98
N LEU A 48 0.70 -4.70 -17.32
CA LEU A 48 -0.06 -3.67 -18.03
C LEU A 48 -1.58 -3.83 -17.88
N ASN A 49 -2.05 -5.04 -17.58
CA ASN A 49 -3.47 -5.34 -17.35
C ASN A 49 -3.84 -5.48 -15.86
N GLU A 50 -2.86 -5.26 -14.98
CA GLU A 50 -3.05 -5.39 -13.54
C GLU A 50 -3.71 -4.16 -12.94
N ASN A 51 -4.43 -4.39 -11.84
CA ASN A 51 -5.22 -3.34 -11.19
C ASN A 51 -4.79 -3.12 -9.74
N THR A 52 -4.98 -1.89 -9.28
CA THR A 52 -4.81 -1.50 -7.88
C THR A 52 -6.15 -1.59 -7.12
N PHE A 53 -6.09 -1.46 -5.80
CA PHE A 53 -7.27 -1.28 -4.94
C PHE A 53 -8.03 0.00 -5.27
N SER A 54 -9.35 -0.08 -5.14
CA SER A 54 -10.22 1.09 -5.29
C SER A 54 -9.95 2.12 -4.18
N THR A 55 -10.30 3.37 -4.41
CA THR A 55 -10.10 4.44 -3.42
C THR A 55 -10.80 4.16 -2.09
N SER A 56 -11.97 3.52 -2.09
CA SER A 56 -12.68 3.13 -0.87
C SER A 56 -11.96 2.03 -0.10
N GLU A 57 -11.46 1.01 -0.79
CA GLU A 57 -10.62 -0.05 -0.20
C GLU A 57 -9.36 0.52 0.43
N LEU A 58 -8.66 1.41 -0.26
CA LEU A 58 -7.45 2.06 0.26
C LEU A 58 -7.72 2.93 1.49
N LYS A 59 -8.83 3.68 1.50
CA LYS A 59 -9.26 4.47 2.67
C LYS A 59 -9.56 3.56 3.87
N PHE A 60 -10.22 2.42 3.64
CA PHE A 60 -10.45 1.42 4.67
C PHE A 60 -9.14 0.86 5.23
N LEU A 61 -8.21 0.47 4.35
CA LEU A 61 -6.89 -0.04 4.74
C LEU A 61 -6.10 0.99 5.53
N CYS A 62 -6.00 2.24 5.06
CA CYS A 62 -5.28 3.27 5.80
C CYS A 62 -5.91 3.55 7.18
N LYS A 63 -7.23 3.49 7.30
CA LYS A 63 -7.90 3.62 8.62
C LYS A 63 -7.46 2.51 9.57
N LYS A 64 -7.36 1.26 9.09
CA LYS A 64 -6.87 0.12 9.88
C LYS A 64 -5.39 0.25 10.22
N LEU A 65 -4.57 0.67 9.26
CA LEU A 65 -3.12 0.78 9.43
C LEU A 65 -2.69 1.85 10.43
N ARG A 66 -3.49 2.90 10.62
CA ARG A 66 -3.25 3.92 11.67
C ARG A 66 -3.27 3.37 13.10
N SER A 67 -3.75 2.15 13.31
CA SER A 67 -3.60 1.46 14.60
C SER A 67 -2.19 0.91 14.83
N TYR A 68 -1.36 0.83 13.79
CA TYR A 68 0.01 0.28 13.83
C TYR A 68 1.08 1.33 13.54
N VAL A 69 0.79 2.33 12.70
CA VAL A 69 1.73 3.40 12.32
C VAL A 69 1.14 4.78 12.62
N ALA A 70 1.99 5.78 12.83
CA ALA A 70 1.53 7.12 13.20
C ALA A 70 0.72 7.80 12.06
N GLU A 71 1.19 7.67 10.83
CA GLU A 71 0.51 8.19 9.66
C GLU A 71 0.42 7.16 8.54
N CYS A 72 -0.76 7.08 7.92
CA CYS A 72 -0.99 6.35 6.67
C CYS A 72 -1.56 7.29 5.61
N ILE A 73 -0.87 7.37 4.47
CA ILE A 73 -1.21 8.23 3.33
C ILE A 73 -1.40 7.35 2.09
N ILE A 74 -2.37 7.71 1.25
CA ILE A 74 -2.57 7.12 -0.07
C ILE A 74 -1.91 8.04 -1.10
N ARG A 75 -1.03 7.50 -1.94
CA ARG A 75 -0.33 8.22 -3.02
C ARG A 75 -0.56 7.51 -4.34
#